data_AF-M4DPQ4-F1
#
_entry.id   AF-M4DPQ4-F1
#
_cell.length_a   1.000
_cell.length_b   1.000
_cell.length_c   1.000
_cell.angle_alpha   90.00
_cell.angle_beta   90.00
_cell.angle_gamma   90.00
#
_symmetry.space_group_name_H-M   'P 1'
#
loop_
_entity.id
_entity.type
_entity.pdbx_description
1 polymer ?
#
loop_
_entity_poly.entity_id
_entity_poly.type
_entity_poly.pdbx_seq_one_letter_code
_entity_poly.pdbx_strand_id
1 'polypeptide(L)'
;MALDSKAIISRFQDYLRINTVQPNPDYYAAANFIKLQAQSISLQYQPIEFVQGKPIVLLKWAGSEPSLPAILLNSHVDVVPFEAEKWDHPPLGAEIDEDGRIYARGTQDMKSVGMQYLEAIRKLVASGYKPLRSVYVTFVPDEEIGGADGVGRFVESRKYSRA
;
A
#
# COMPACT_ATOMS: atom_id res chain seq x y z
N MET A 1 -2.01 -10.24 -22.97
CA MET A 1 -3.12 -10.68 -22.10
C MET A 1 -3.75 -9.42 -21.51
N ALA A 2 -5.02 -9.16 -21.80
CA ALA A 2 -5.73 -8.06 -21.15
C ALA A 2 -5.86 -8.38 -19.66
N LEU A 3 -5.48 -7.42 -18.80
CA LEU A 3 -5.69 -7.59 -17.36
C LEU A 3 -7.19 -7.61 -17.07
N ASP A 4 -7.61 -8.60 -16.29
CA ASP A 4 -8.99 -8.70 -15.83
C ASP A 4 -9.29 -7.56 -14.85
N SER A 5 -10.14 -6.63 -15.28
CA SER A 5 -10.57 -5.49 -14.47
C SER A 5 -11.26 -5.95 -13.18
N LYS A 6 -11.97 -7.09 -13.20
CA LYS A 6 -12.59 -7.67 -12.01
C LYS A 6 -11.54 -8.07 -10.97
N ALA A 7 -10.42 -8.63 -11.41
CA ALA A 7 -9.34 -9.02 -10.51
C ALA A 7 -8.65 -7.81 -9.86
N ILE A 8 -8.49 -6.69 -10.59
CA ILE A 8 -7.94 -5.44 -10.04
C ILE A 8 -8.87 -4.89 -8.95
N ILE A 9 -10.17 -4.78 -9.25
CA ILE A 9 -11.16 -4.28 -8.30
C ILE A 9 -11.28 -5.20 -7.07
N SER A 10 -11.29 -6.52 -7.27
CA SER A 10 -11.33 -7.50 -6.17
C SER A 10 -10.16 -7.32 -5.20
N ARG A 11 -8.93 -7.17 -5.71
CA ARG A 11 -7.76 -6.93 -4.84
C ARG A 11 -7.88 -5.62 -4.05
N PHE A 12 -8.44 -4.59 -4.68
CA PHE A 12 -8.66 -3.32 -3.97
C PHE A 12 -9.73 -3.47 -2.88
N GLN A 13 -10.84 -4.15 -3.15
CA GLN A 13 -11.85 -4.45 -2.14
C GLN A 13 -11.26 -5.28 -0.99
N ASP A 14 -10.45 -6.28 -1.29
CA ASP A 14 -9.78 -7.10 -0.26
C ASP A 14 -8.87 -6.25 0.63
N TYR A 15 -8.15 -5.28 0.07
CA TYR A 15 -7.33 -4.36 0.85
C TYR A 15 -8.17 -3.40 1.72
N LEU A 16 -9.29 -2.91 1.18
CA LEU A 16 -10.22 -2.04 1.91
C LEU A 16 -10.85 -2.73 3.12
N ARG A 17 -11.14 -4.03 3.01
CA ARG A 17 -11.71 -4.84 4.11
C ARG A 17 -10.77 -5.09 5.28
N ILE A 18 -9.46 -4.88 5.10
CA ILE A 18 -8.50 -5.01 6.20
C ILE A 18 -8.71 -3.84 7.16
N ASN A 19 -9.05 -4.16 8.42
CA ASN A 19 -9.33 -3.17 9.44
C ASN A 19 -8.03 -2.48 9.91
N THR A 20 -7.63 -1.43 9.22
CA THR A 20 -6.51 -0.56 9.58
C THR A 20 -6.98 0.75 10.21
N VAL A 21 -8.14 0.73 10.86
CA VAL A 21 -8.79 1.91 11.43
C VAL A 21 -8.13 2.26 12.77
N GLN A 22 -7.81 3.54 12.96
CA GLN A 22 -7.32 4.04 14.24
C GLN A 22 -8.37 3.89 15.36
N PRO A 23 -7.99 3.72 16.64
CA PRO A 23 -6.63 3.77 17.20
C PRO A 23 -5.89 2.43 17.23
N ASN A 24 -6.50 1.33 16.76
CA ASN A 24 -5.89 -0.01 16.80
C ASN A 24 -5.86 -0.67 15.40
N PRO A 25 -5.12 -0.11 14.42
CA PRO A 25 -5.04 -0.69 13.08
C PRO A 25 -4.41 -2.10 13.10
N ASP A 26 -4.97 -3.03 12.33
CA ASP A 26 -4.34 -4.33 12.06
C ASP A 26 -3.26 -4.19 10.99
N TYR A 27 -2.14 -3.57 11.36
CA TYR A 27 -1.01 -3.33 10.46
C TYR A 27 -0.36 -4.62 9.97
N TYR A 28 -0.36 -5.70 10.76
CA TYR A 28 0.23 -6.97 10.35
C TYR A 28 -0.61 -7.66 9.26
N ALA A 29 -1.95 -7.62 9.36
CA ALA A 29 -2.80 -8.12 8.28
C ALA A 29 -2.56 -7.34 6.97
N ALA A 30 -2.46 -6.01 7.05
CA ALA A 30 -2.16 -5.18 5.88
C ALA A 30 -0.77 -5.48 5.30
N ALA A 31 0.26 -5.60 6.14
CA ALA A 31 1.62 -5.93 5.71
C ALA A 31 1.68 -7.32 5.04
N ASN A 32 0.95 -8.30 5.57
CA ASN A 32 0.85 -9.63 4.97
C ASN A 32 0.13 -9.58 3.61
N PHE A 33 -0.96 -8.83 3.50
CA PHE A 33 -1.63 -8.63 2.21
C PHE A 33 -0.68 -8.02 1.17
N ILE A 34 0.01 -6.93 1.52
CA ILE A 34 0.97 -6.25 0.62
C ILE A 34 2.12 -7.20 0.23
N LYS A 35 2.63 -8.00 1.17
CA LYS A 35 3.64 -9.03 0.89
C LYS A 35 3.17 -10.01 -0.19
N LEU A 36 1.95 -10.54 -0.07
CA LEU A 36 1.38 -11.48 -1.05
C LEU A 36 1.23 -10.82 -2.42
N GLN A 37 0.80 -9.55 -2.45
CA GLN A 37 0.74 -8.79 -3.70
C GLN A 37 2.13 -8.63 -4.32
N ALA A 38 3.14 -8.23 -3.55
CA ALA A 38 4.52 -8.07 -4.01
C ALA A 38 5.11 -9.37 -4.57
N GLN A 39 4.89 -10.50 -3.89
CA GLN A 39 5.35 -11.82 -4.34
C GLN A 39 4.76 -12.21 -5.70
N SER A 40 3.47 -11.92 -5.93
CA SER A 40 2.79 -12.21 -7.20
C SER A 40 3.32 -11.44 -8.41
N ILE A 41 4.13 -10.39 -8.19
CA ILE A 41 4.79 -9.58 -9.24
C ILE A 41 6.31 -9.55 -9.08
N SER A 42 6.86 -10.50 -8.33
CA SER A 42 8.30 -10.69 -8.13
C SER A 42 9.04 -9.45 -7.62
N LEU A 43 8.36 -8.61 -6.82
CA LEU A 43 9.02 -7.53 -6.08
C LEU A 43 9.70 -8.09 -4.84
N GLN A 44 10.86 -7.52 -4.50
CA GLN A 44 11.53 -7.83 -3.24
C GLN A 44 10.74 -7.18 -2.11
N TYR A 45 10.48 -7.93 -1.04
CA TYR A 45 9.74 -7.48 0.14
C TYR A 45 10.67 -7.38 1.34
N GLN A 46 10.64 -6.24 2.03
CA GLN A 46 11.38 -6.03 3.27
C GLN A 46 10.48 -5.33 4.30
N PRO A 47 10.13 -5.99 5.42
CA PRO A 47 9.50 -5.31 6.54
C PRO A 47 10.56 -4.55 7.35
N ILE A 48 10.17 -3.39 7.89
CA ILE A 48 11.00 -2.56 8.75
C ILE A 48 10.13 -2.12 9.92
N GLU A 49 10.55 -2.42 11.14
CA GLU A 49 9.74 -2.17 12.33
C GLU A 49 10.58 -1.40 13.35
N PHE A 50 10.33 -0.10 13.46
CA PHE A 50 10.98 0.77 14.45
C PHE A 50 10.22 0.77 15.78
N VAL A 51 8.91 0.59 15.72
CA VAL A 51 8.02 0.46 16.86
C VAL A 51 7.20 -0.81 16.67
N GLN A 52 7.17 -1.66 17.70
CA GLN A 52 6.45 -2.91 17.67
C GLN A 52 4.97 -2.69 17.33
N GLY A 53 4.45 -3.48 16.39
CA GLY A 53 3.08 -3.37 15.89
C GLY A 53 2.91 -2.38 14.73
N LYS A 54 3.93 -1.62 14.36
CA LYS A 54 3.89 -0.61 13.29
C LYS A 54 4.92 -0.91 12.19
N PRO A 55 4.79 -2.02 11.45
CA PRO A 55 5.68 -2.35 10.35
C PRO A 55 5.50 -1.37 9.18
N ILE A 56 6.61 -0.87 8.67
CA ILE A 56 6.72 -0.28 7.33
C ILE A 56 7.02 -1.42 6.35
N VAL A 57 6.28 -1.46 5.25
CA VAL A 57 6.60 -2.37 4.14
C VAL A 57 7.37 -1.61 3.07
N LEU A 58 8.61 -2.03 2.82
CA LEU A 58 9.43 -1.57 1.71
C LEU A 58 9.46 -2.63 0.61
N LEU A 59 8.92 -2.30 -0.55
CA LEU A 59 9.01 -3.11 -1.75
C LEU A 59 10.07 -2.52 -2.70
N LYS A 60 10.79 -3.39 -3.41
CA LYS A 60 11.75 -2.97 -4.43
C LYS A 60 11.51 -3.66 -5.77
N TRP A 61 11.37 -2.85 -6.81
CA TRP A 61 11.49 -3.23 -8.20
C TRP A 61 12.85 -2.80 -8.74
N ALA A 62 13.72 -3.76 -9.01
CA ALA A 62 15.08 -3.48 -9.45
C ALA A 62 15.11 -2.88 -10.86
N GLY A 63 15.77 -1.73 -11.00
CA GLY A 63 16.05 -1.12 -12.30
C GLY A 63 17.19 -1.80 -13.05
N SER A 64 17.37 -1.44 -14.32
CA SER A 64 18.55 -1.86 -15.09
C SER A 64 19.83 -1.14 -14.66
N GLU A 65 19.73 0.09 -14.15
CA GLU A 65 20.85 0.91 -13.69
C GLU A 65 20.73 1.23 -12.19
N PRO A 66 21.15 0.31 -11.29
CA PRO A 66 20.94 0.47 -9.84
C PRO A 66 21.78 1.58 -9.20
N SER A 67 22.77 2.13 -9.91
CA SER A 67 23.57 3.28 -9.48
C SER A 67 22.81 4.61 -9.55
N LEU A 68 21.74 4.67 -10.36
CA LEU A 68 20.93 5.88 -10.48
C LEU A 68 20.05 6.07 -9.24
N PRO A 69 19.76 7.33 -8.85
CA PRO A 69 18.78 7.62 -7.81
C PRO A 69 17.43 6.94 -8.10
N ALA A 70 16.92 6.24 -7.10
CA ALA A 70 15.66 5.52 -7.19
C ALA A 70 14.44 6.46 -7.16
N ILE A 71 13.31 5.96 -7.64
CA ILE A 71 11.99 6.59 -7.47
C ILE A 71 11.33 5.98 -6.24
N LEU A 72 10.69 6.80 -5.41
CA LEU A 72 9.88 6.35 -4.27
C LEU A 72 8.40 6.65 -4.53
N LEU A 73 7.58 5.61 -4.45
CA LEU A 73 6.11 5.71 -4.44
C LEU A 73 5.65 5.42 -3.01
N ASN A 74 5.20 6.44 -2.29
CA ASN A 74 4.83 6.33 -0.88
C ASN A 74 3.31 6.36 -0.69
N SER A 75 2.83 5.58 0.28
CA SER A 75 1.43 5.57 0.73
C SER A 75 1.35 5.18 2.21
N HIS A 76 0.32 5.64 2.93
CA HIS A 76 0.02 5.15 4.28
C HIS A 76 -1.04 4.04 4.25
N VAL A 77 -1.12 3.28 5.35
CA VAL A 77 -1.93 2.07 5.49
C VAL A 77 -3.15 2.29 6.40
N ASP A 78 -2.96 3.07 7.46
CA ASP A 78 -4.00 3.40 8.41
C ASP A 78 -5.03 4.36 7.85
N VAL A 79 -6.19 4.36 8.48
CA VAL A 79 -7.34 5.19 8.12
C VAL A 79 -7.99 5.76 9.37
N VAL A 80 -8.55 6.96 9.30
CA VAL A 80 -9.30 7.55 10.42
C VAL A 80 -10.55 6.74 10.84
N PRO A 81 -11.04 6.93 12.08
CA PRO A 81 -12.30 6.36 12.54
C PRO A 81 -13.53 6.73 11.69
N PHE A 82 -14.66 6.08 12.00
CA PHE A 82 -15.96 6.38 11.40
C PHE A 82 -17.09 6.10 12.41
N GLU A 83 -18.25 6.71 12.17
CA GLU A 83 -19.51 6.43 12.87
C GLU A 83 -20.37 5.56 11.96
N ALA A 84 -20.43 4.25 12.22
CA ALA A 84 -21.01 3.28 11.29
C ALA A 84 -22.48 3.57 10.95
N GLU A 85 -23.22 4.17 11.89
CA GLU A 85 -24.64 4.52 11.77
C GLU A 85 -24.89 5.65 10.78
N LYS A 86 -23.85 6.41 10.41
CA LYS A 86 -23.93 7.51 9.43
C LYS A 86 -23.56 7.07 8.01
N TRP A 87 -23.28 5.79 7.80
CA TRP A 87 -22.92 5.27 6.49
C TRP A 87 -24.08 4.50 5.87
N ASP A 88 -24.33 4.76 4.58
CA ASP A 88 -25.29 4.00 3.78
C ASP A 88 -24.78 2.58 3.44
N HIS A 89 -23.45 2.37 3.53
CA HIS A 89 -22.77 1.10 3.27
C HIS A 89 -21.81 0.75 4.42
N PRO A 90 -21.59 -0.53 4.74
CA PRO A 90 -20.60 -0.94 5.75
C PRO A 90 -19.21 -0.33 5.47
N PRO A 91 -18.63 0.46 6.39
CA PRO A 91 -17.39 1.20 6.13
C PRO A 91 -16.17 0.34 5.81
N LEU A 92 -16.20 -0.95 6.18
CA LEU A 92 -15.16 -1.94 5.86
C LEU A 92 -15.67 -3.05 4.93
N GLY A 93 -16.84 -2.90 4.31
CA GLY A 93 -17.42 -3.89 3.40
C GLY A 93 -16.84 -3.85 1.99
N ALA A 94 -16.38 -2.67 1.57
CA ALA A 94 -15.93 -2.38 0.20
C ALA A 94 -17.00 -2.71 -0.85
N GLU A 95 -18.24 -2.32 -0.59
CA GLU A 95 -19.37 -2.57 -1.48
C GLU A 95 -19.28 -1.72 -2.74
N ILE A 96 -19.86 -2.20 -3.84
CA ILE A 96 -19.96 -1.48 -5.10
C ILE A 96 -21.45 -1.25 -5.39
N ASP A 97 -21.85 0.00 -5.59
CA ASP A 97 -23.22 0.34 -5.98
C ASP A 97 -23.50 0.03 -7.46
N GLU A 98 -24.75 0.25 -7.88
CA GLU A 98 -25.18 0.03 -9.27
C GLU A 98 -24.48 0.96 -10.28
N ASP A 99 -23.95 2.10 -9.81
CA ASP A 99 -23.20 3.06 -10.61
C ASP A 99 -21.68 2.78 -10.64
N GLY A 100 -21.22 1.72 -9.96
CA GLY A 100 -19.81 1.31 -9.94
C GLY A 100 -18.94 2.05 -8.92
N ARG A 101 -19.52 2.78 -7.96
CA ARG A 101 -18.79 3.45 -6.87
C ARG A 101 -18.48 2.46 -5.76
N ILE A 102 -17.23 2.48 -5.28
CA ILE A 102 -16.79 1.62 -4.17
C ILE A 102 -16.90 2.39 -2.86
N TYR A 103 -17.59 1.83 -1.88
CA TYR A 103 -17.79 2.43 -0.56
C TYR A 103 -17.02 1.66 0.52
N ALA A 104 -16.01 2.34 1.07
CA ALA A 104 -15.30 1.94 2.28
C ALA A 104 -14.44 3.10 2.80
N ARG A 105 -14.21 3.13 4.12
CA ARG A 105 -13.15 3.92 4.73
C ARG A 105 -11.80 3.49 4.12
N GLY A 106 -11.04 4.47 3.64
CA GLY A 106 -9.77 4.24 2.96
C GLY A 106 -9.84 4.28 1.43
N THR A 107 -11.04 4.33 0.84
CA THR A 107 -11.18 4.28 -0.63
C THR A 107 -10.49 5.46 -1.31
N GLN A 108 -10.70 6.67 -0.82
CA GLN A 108 -10.01 7.85 -1.34
C GLN A 108 -8.65 8.05 -0.66
N ASP A 109 -8.60 7.86 0.65
CA ASP A 109 -7.46 8.25 1.48
C ASP A 109 -6.91 7.08 2.31
N MET A 110 -5.81 6.44 1.90
CA MET A 110 -5.24 6.48 0.53
C MET A 110 -5.01 5.08 -0.05
N LYS A 111 -5.78 4.09 0.41
CA LYS A 111 -5.61 2.69 -0.01
C LYS A 111 -5.73 2.51 -1.52
N SER A 112 -6.50 3.36 -2.21
CA SER A 112 -6.57 3.39 -3.68
C SER A 112 -5.21 3.65 -4.31
N VAL A 113 -4.48 4.65 -3.83
CA VAL A 113 -3.17 5.05 -4.37
C VAL A 113 -2.15 3.92 -4.19
N GLY A 114 -2.08 3.33 -3.00
CA GLY A 114 -1.20 2.19 -2.73
C GLY A 114 -1.48 1.00 -3.66
N MET A 115 -2.76 0.70 -3.92
CA MET A 115 -3.15 -0.36 -4.86
C MET A 115 -2.88 0.01 -6.32
N GLN A 116 -3.08 1.26 -6.72
CA GLN A 116 -2.76 1.73 -8.07
C GLN A 116 -1.27 1.55 -8.39
N TYR A 117 -0.38 1.78 -7.43
CA TYR A 117 1.06 1.50 -7.61
C TYR A 117 1.32 0.02 -7.91
N LEU A 118 0.77 -0.89 -7.10
CA LEU A 118 0.96 -2.33 -7.28
C LEU A 118 0.38 -2.81 -8.61
N GLU A 119 -0.80 -2.32 -8.99
CA GLU A 119 -1.45 -2.70 -10.24
C GLU A 119 -0.75 -2.12 -11.47
N ALA A 120 -0.24 -0.89 -11.41
CA ALA A 120 0.57 -0.32 -12.48
C ALA A 120 1.86 -1.11 -12.70
N ILE A 121 2.57 -1.46 -11.61
CA ILE A 121 3.78 -2.29 -11.68
C ILE A 121 3.42 -3.67 -12.24
N ARG A 122 2.32 -4.29 -11.79
CA ARG A 122 1.84 -5.57 -12.32
C ARG A 122 1.65 -5.52 -13.84
N LYS A 123 1.02 -4.46 -14.37
CA LYS A 123 0.84 -4.30 -15.82
C LYS A 123 2.19 -4.24 -16.54
N LEU A 124 3.11 -3.44 -16.02
CA LEU A 124 4.42 -3.23 -16.63
C LEU A 124 5.28 -4.50 -16.59
N VAL A 125 5.33 -5.20 -15.46
CA VAL A 125 6.02 -6.49 -15.32
C VAL A 125 5.45 -7.51 -16.31
N ALA A 126 4.13 -7.62 -16.42
CA ALA A 126 3.49 -8.55 -17.36
C ALA A 126 3.75 -8.20 -18.84
N SER A 127 4.07 -6.93 -19.14
CA SER A 127 4.48 -6.50 -20.49
C SER A 127 5.96 -6.73 -20.81
N GLY A 128 6.76 -7.21 -19.84
CA GLY A 128 8.21 -7.35 -19.97
C GLY A 128 8.98 -6.05 -19.82
N TYR A 129 8.33 -4.95 -19.40
CA TYR A 129 9.00 -3.68 -19.16
C TYR A 129 9.95 -3.79 -17.97
N LYS A 130 11.15 -3.23 -18.12
CA LYS A 130 12.15 -3.08 -17.07
C LYS A 130 12.47 -1.60 -16.88
N PRO A 131 12.30 -1.03 -15.68
CA PRO A 131 12.58 0.38 -15.47
C PRO A 131 14.09 0.64 -15.49
N LEU A 132 14.49 1.84 -15.92
CA LEU A 132 15.89 2.27 -15.85
C LEU A 132 16.35 2.42 -14.40
N ARG A 133 15.59 3.20 -13.60
CA ARG A 133 15.82 3.43 -12.17
C ARG A 133 15.13 2.35 -11.35
N SER A 134 15.70 1.99 -10.20
CA SER A 134 14.96 1.18 -9.24
C SER A 134 13.76 1.96 -8.71
N VAL A 135 12.64 1.27 -8.51
CA VAL A 135 11.44 1.84 -7.89
C VAL A 135 11.26 1.18 -6.53
N TYR A 136 11.16 2.00 -5.50
CA TYR A 136 10.73 1.57 -4.18
C TYR A 136 9.27 1.94 -3.98
N VAL A 137 8.51 1.04 -3.39
CA VAL A 137 7.14 1.33 -2.94
C VAL A 137 7.10 1.16 -1.43
N THR A 138 6.66 2.19 -0.73
CA THR A 138 6.55 2.19 0.73
C THR A 138 5.10 2.26 1.16
N PHE A 139 4.75 1.39 2.11
CA PHE A 139 3.50 1.43 2.84
C PHE A 139 3.84 1.68 4.30
N VAL A 140 3.48 2.86 4.79
CA VAL A 140 3.84 3.32 6.13
C VAL A 140 2.63 3.28 7.07
N PRO A 141 2.83 2.97 8.36
CA PRO A 141 1.79 3.15 9.36
C PRO A 141 1.75 4.60 9.84
N ASP A 142 0.79 4.89 10.72
CA ASP A 142 0.80 6.01 11.68
C ASP A 142 0.47 7.39 11.11
N GLU A 143 0.19 7.53 9.81
CA GLU A 143 0.07 8.82 9.13
C GLU A 143 -1.09 9.66 9.68
N GLU A 144 -2.24 9.01 9.93
CA GLU A 144 -3.48 9.66 10.38
C GLU A 144 -3.39 10.21 11.82
N ILE A 145 -2.32 9.87 12.53
CA ILE A 145 -1.99 10.40 13.87
C ILE A 145 -0.66 11.17 13.89
N GLY A 146 -0.14 11.55 12.73
CA GLY A 146 1.01 12.44 12.55
C GLY A 146 2.30 11.76 12.07
N GLY A 147 2.32 10.44 11.91
CA GLY A 147 3.40 9.71 11.25
C GLY A 147 4.70 9.58 12.04
N ALA A 148 4.71 9.94 13.33
CA ALA A 148 5.92 10.00 14.14
C ALA A 148 6.60 8.63 14.26
N ASP A 149 5.83 7.56 14.50
CA ASP A 149 6.38 6.19 14.62
C ASP A 149 6.51 5.47 13.27
N GLY A 150 5.91 6.01 12.22
CA GLY A 150 5.99 5.52 10.85
C GLY A 150 7.08 6.22 10.05
N VAL A 151 6.67 7.12 9.15
CA VAL A 151 7.60 7.81 8.24
C VAL A 151 8.66 8.64 8.97
N GLY A 152 8.34 9.22 10.13
CA GLY A 152 9.27 9.98 10.97
C GLY A 152 10.51 9.16 11.34
N ARG A 153 10.31 7.99 11.96
CA ARG A 153 11.41 7.05 12.26
C ARG A 153 12.14 6.58 11.01
N PHE A 154 11.42 6.41 9.89
CA PHE A 154 12.02 5.91 8.65
C PHE A 154 13.05 6.88 8.07
N VAL A 155 12.72 8.17 7.96
CA VAL A 155 13.59 9.18 7.36
C VAL A 155 14.79 9.54 8.26
N GLU A 156 14.64 9.39 9.57
CA GLU A 156 15.74 9.55 10.53
C GLU A 156 16.71 8.36 10.51
N SER A 157 16.30 7.21 9.95
CA SER A 157 17.13 6.01 9.94
C SER A 157 18.36 6.17 9.04
N ARG A 158 19.54 5.87 9.58
CA ARG A 158 20.81 5.90 8.81
C ARG A 158 20.92 4.77 7.77
N LYS A 159 19.96 3.85 7.74
CA LYS A 159 19.99 2.67 6.85
C LYS A 159 19.86 3.05 5.37
N TYR A 160 19.29 4.22 5.08
CA TYR A 160 19.04 4.70 3.71
C TYR A 160 19.55 6.13 3.48
N SER A 161 20.44 6.65 4.34
CA SER A 161 21.09 7.93 4.10
C SER A 161 21.96 7.86 2.85
N ARG A 162 21.97 8.92 2.04
CA ARG A 162 22.93 9.07 0.95
C ARG A 162 24.35 8.99 1.54
N ALA A 163 25.18 8.10 0.99
CA ALA A 163 26.62 8.14 1.19
C ALA A 163 27.19 9.45 0.64
#